data_AF-A0A845YLF0-F1
#
_entry.id   AF-A0A845YLF0-F1
#
_cell.length_a   1.000
_cell.length_b   1.000
_cell.length_c   1.000
_cell.angle_alpha   90.00
_cell.angle_beta   90.00
_cell.angle_gamma   90.00
#
_symmetry.space_group_name_H-M   'P 1'
#
loop_
_entity.id
_entity.type
_entity.pdbx_description
1 polymer ?
#
loop_
_entity_poly.entity_id
_entity_poly.type
_entity_poly.pdbx_seq_one_letter_code
_entity_poly.pdbx_strand_id
1 'polypeptide(L)'
;MNTERVNAGRAHPQPGDIYRHFKGNNYVIIVTAKHSENGECIVVYQALYGERAVWYRSLDNFLETLGDKEEETSYYRFEKIIGVD
;
A
#
# COMPACT_ATOMS: atom_id res chain seq x y z
N MET A 1 4.91 21.26 7.93
CA MET A 1 4.54 20.16 8.85
C MET A 1 5.05 18.88 8.21
N ASN A 2 6.02 18.21 8.83
CA ASN A 2 6.65 17.01 8.27
C ASN A 2 5.65 15.84 8.26
N THR A 3 5.17 15.49 7.08
CA THR A 3 4.42 14.25 6.80
C THR A 3 5.26 12.98 6.94
N GLU A 4 6.56 13.09 7.28
CA GLU A 4 7.48 11.97 7.46
C GLU A 4 7.28 11.16 8.77
N ARG A 5 6.33 11.51 9.64
CA ARG A 5 6.18 10.88 10.98
C ARG A 5 4.97 9.99 11.21
N VAL A 6 4.13 9.73 10.20
CA VAL A 6 2.92 8.92 10.39
C VAL A 6 2.83 7.79 9.37
N ASN A 7 3.73 6.81 9.45
CA ASN A 7 3.43 5.43 9.09
C ASN A 7 4.37 4.50 9.86
N ALA A 8 3.90 4.05 11.02
CA ALA A 8 4.60 3.22 11.98
C ALA A 8 5.34 2.04 11.33
N GLY A 9 6.67 2.14 11.17
CA GLY A 9 7.58 1.02 10.90
C GLY A 9 7.42 0.26 9.57
N ARG A 10 6.48 0.64 8.68
CA ARG A 10 6.27 -0.06 7.40
C ARG A 10 7.13 0.58 6.30
N ALA A 11 7.81 -0.27 5.53
CA ALA A 11 8.62 0.19 4.41
C ALA A 11 7.77 0.88 3.33
N HIS A 12 8.32 1.94 2.73
CA HIS A 12 7.69 2.63 1.61
C HIS A 12 7.63 1.71 0.39
N PRO A 13 6.45 1.51 -0.24
CA PRO A 13 6.32 0.63 -1.41
C PRO A 13 7.26 1.05 -2.54
N GLN A 14 7.88 0.08 -3.21
CA GLN A 14 8.80 0.29 -4.34
C GLN A 14 8.23 -0.33 -5.63
N PRO A 15 8.55 0.20 -6.82
CA PRO A 15 8.22 -0.45 -8.09
C PRO A 15 8.64 -1.93 -8.10
N GLY A 16 7.72 -2.79 -8.54
CA GLY A 16 7.93 -4.24 -8.58
C GLY A 16 7.57 -4.99 -7.29
N ASP A 17 7.40 -4.30 -6.16
CA ASP A 17 6.91 -4.94 -4.93
C ASP A 17 5.52 -5.56 -5.16
N ILE A 18 5.30 -6.75 -4.60
CA ILE A 18 4.01 -7.42 -4.63
C ILE A 18 3.33 -7.26 -3.27
N TYR A 19 2.07 -6.85 -3.30
CA TYR A 19 1.23 -6.72 -2.12
C TYR A 19 -0.05 -7.54 -2.28
N ARG A 20 -0.53 -8.13 -1.19
CA ARG A 20 -1.83 -8.77 -1.09
C ARG A 20 -2.81 -7.86 -0.35
N HIS A 21 -3.94 -7.55 -0.98
CA HIS A 21 -5.02 -6.84 -0.31
C HIS A 21 -5.69 -7.77 0.73
N PHE A 22 -6.25 -7.22 1.81
CA PHE A 22 -6.91 -8.02 2.85
C PHE A 22 -8.06 -8.90 2.33
N LYS A 23 -8.63 -8.57 1.16
CA LYS A 23 -9.64 -9.40 0.45
C LYS A 23 -9.03 -10.55 -0.37
N GLY A 24 -7.72 -10.79 -0.30
CA GLY A 24 -7.03 -11.94 -0.87
C GLY A 24 -6.34 -11.73 -2.22
N ASN A 25 -6.69 -10.68 -2.97
CA ASN A 25 -6.12 -10.45 -4.30
C ASN A 25 -4.71 -9.83 -4.25
N ASN A 26 -3.87 -10.21 -5.20
CA ASN A 26 -2.50 -9.71 -5.33
C ASN A 26 -2.38 -8.57 -6.35
N TYR A 27 -1.49 -7.64 -6.04
CA TYR A 27 -1.20 -6.45 -6.83
C TYR A 27 0.31 -6.21 -6.87
N VAL A 28 0.80 -5.63 -7.97
CA VAL A 28 2.19 -5.17 -8.10
C VAL A 28 2.23 -3.64 -8.08
N ILE A 29 3.20 -3.07 -7.39
CA ILE A 29 3.44 -1.64 -7.43
C ILE A 29 4.07 -1.27 -8.77
N ILE A 30 3.46 -0.33 -9.48
CA ILE A 30 4.05 0.26 -10.69
C ILE A 30 5.01 1.37 -10.26
N VAL A 31 4.51 2.32 -9.48
CA VAL A 31 5.27 3.51 -9.08
C VAL A 31 4.61 4.18 -7.88
N THR A 32 5.40 4.95 -7.13
CA THR A 32 4.89 5.93 -6.15
C THR A 32 5.17 7.34 -6.64
N ALA A 33 4.22 8.25 -6.47
CA ALA A 33 4.32 9.63 -6.95
C ALA A 33 3.93 10.63 -5.86
N LYS A 34 4.25 11.91 -6.08
CA LYS A 34 3.75 13.01 -5.26
C LYS A 34 2.73 13.80 -6.06
N HIS A 35 1.58 14.06 -5.46
CA HIS A 35 0.55 14.91 -6.03
C HIS A 35 1.07 16.35 -6.08
N SER A 36 1.12 16.95 -7.27
CA SER A 36 1.85 18.20 -7.51
C SER A 36 1.27 19.41 -6.77
N GLU A 37 -0.04 19.41 -6.52
CA GLU A 37 -0.73 20.57 -5.94
C GLU A 37 -0.62 20.63 -4.41
N ASN A 38 -0.60 19.47 -3.75
CA ASN A 38 -0.67 19.38 -2.28
C ASN A 38 0.49 18.58 -1.66
N GLY A 39 1.34 17.95 -2.47
CA GLY A 39 2.50 17.18 -2.05
C GLY A 39 2.18 15.79 -1.48
N GLU A 40 0.93 15.34 -1.51
CA GLU A 40 0.54 14.03 -0.97
C GLU A 40 1.18 12.88 -1.74
N CYS A 41 1.74 11.91 -1.03
CA CYS A 41 2.28 10.71 -1.66
C CYS A 41 1.14 9.78 -2.08
N ILE A 42 1.22 9.25 -3.30
CA ILE A 42 0.30 8.25 -3.84
C ILE A 42 1.06 7.00 -4.27
N VAL A 43 0.35 5.88 -4.29
CA VAL A 43 0.81 4.57 -4.78
C VAL A 43 -0.04 4.20 -6.00
N VAL A 44 0.61 3.90 -7.13
CA VAL A 44 -0.02 3.37 -8.34
C VAL A 44 0.33 1.90 -8.45
N TYR A 45 -0.70 1.04 -8.56
CA TYR A 45 -0.55 -0.41 -8.50
C TYR A 45 -1.52 -1.11 -9.45
N GLN A 46 -1.13 -2.30 -9.91
CA GLN A 46 -1.88 -3.08 -10.88
C GLN A 46 -2.33 -4.41 -10.29
N ALA A 47 -3.58 -4.80 -10.57
CA ALA A 47 -4.08 -6.13 -10.26
C ALA A 47 -3.28 -7.21 -11.00
N LEU A 48 -2.87 -8.26 -10.29
CA LEU A 48 -2.23 -9.45 -10.87
C LEU A 48 -3.25 -10.53 -11.27
N TYR A 49 -4.52 -10.17 -11.36
CA TYR A 49 -5.66 -11.05 -11.66
C TYR A 49 -6.62 -10.37 -12.66
N GLY A 50 -7.52 -11.15 -13.24
CA GLY A 50 -8.56 -10.66 -14.16
C GLY A 50 -8.00 -9.81 -15.29
N GLU A 51 -8.67 -8.70 -15.61
CA GLU A 51 -8.29 -7.73 -16.65
C GLU A 51 -7.08 -6.85 -16.29
N ARG A 52 -6.41 -7.11 -15.16
CA ARG A 52 -5.21 -6.36 -14.72
C ARG A 52 -5.41 -4.84 -14.63
N ALA A 53 -6.55 -4.42 -14.08
CA ALA A 53 -6.86 -3.02 -13.83
C ALA A 53 -5.78 -2.32 -12.98
N VAL A 54 -5.55 -1.03 -13.26
CA VAL A 54 -4.59 -0.17 -12.55
C VAL A 54 -5.35 0.83 -11.68
N TRP A 55 -4.86 1.01 -10.46
CA TRP A 55 -5.47 1.88 -9.45
C TRP A 55 -4.42 2.81 -8.85
N TYR A 56 -4.88 3.92 -8.28
CA TYR A 56 -4.07 4.74 -7.39
C TYR A 56 -4.76 4.89 -6.03
N ARG A 57 -3.98 5.20 -5.00
CA ARG A 57 -4.45 5.48 -3.63
C ARG A 57 -3.43 6.34 -2.91
N SER A 58 -3.82 7.15 -1.93
CA SER A 58 -2.84 7.84 -1.07
C SER A 58 -1.99 6.82 -0.30
N LEU A 59 -0.74 7.17 -0.01
CA LEU A 59 0.21 6.31 0.68
C LEU A 59 -0.33 5.86 2.05
N ASP A 60 -0.91 6.78 2.82
CA ASP A 60 -1.46 6.50 4.14
C ASP A 60 -2.62 5.50 4.07
N ASN A 61 -3.53 5.69 3.11
CA ASN A 61 -4.63 4.74 2.90
C ASN A 61 -4.16 3.39 2.38
N PHE A 62 -3.02 3.33 1.67
CA PHE A 62 -2.44 2.08 1.20
C PHE A 62 -1.77 1.30 2.34
N LEU A 63 -1.04 2.00 3.21
CA LEU A 63 -0.33 1.41 4.36
C LEU A 63 -1.19 1.23 5.61
N GLU A 64 -2.44 1.66 5.56
CA GLU A 64 -3.42 1.61 6.65
C GLU A 64 -3.58 0.21 7.30
N THR A 65 -3.70 0.21 8.62
CA THR A 65 -4.22 -0.91 9.40
C THR A 65 -5.72 -0.72 9.59
N LEU A 66 -6.50 -1.76 9.27
CA LEU A 66 -7.94 -1.82 9.43
C LEU A 66 -8.27 -2.56 10.73
N GLY A 67 -9.36 -2.13 11.39
CA GLY A 67 -9.70 -2.56 12.75
C GLY A 67 -8.97 -1.75 13.82
N ASP A 68 -9.30 -2.03 15.08
CA ASP A 68 -8.64 -1.39 16.22
C ASP A 68 -7.24 -1.98 16.41
N LYS A 69 -6.21 -1.13 16.44
CA LYS A 69 -4.79 -1.56 16.43
C LYS A 69 -4.39 -2.44 17.61
N GLU A 70 -5.16 -2.41 18.69
CA GLU A 70 -4.93 -3.17 19.93
C GLU A 70 -5.74 -4.47 19.97
N GLU A 71 -6.56 -4.72 18.94
CA GLU A 71 -7.34 -5.94 18.82
C GLU A 71 -6.66 -6.97 17.91
N GLU A 72 -6.86 -8.24 18.27
CA GLU A 72 -6.37 -9.41 17.53
C GLU A 72 -6.98 -9.53 16.12
N THR A 73 -8.05 -8.78 15.85
CA THR A 73 -8.76 -8.75 14.57
C THR A 73 -8.23 -7.71 13.59
N SER A 74 -7.19 -6.95 13.96
CA SER A 74 -6.62 -5.92 13.08
C SER A 74 -5.79 -6.53 11.94
N TYR A 75 -5.86 -5.91 10.76
CA TYR A 75 -5.11 -6.36 9.58
C TYR A 75 -4.64 -5.20 8.72
N TYR A 76 -3.51 -5.36 8.04
CA TYR A 76 -3.09 -4.39 7.04
C TYR A 76 -4.02 -4.43 5.84
N ARG A 77 -4.38 -3.25 5.32
CA ARG A 77 -5.16 -3.16 4.09
C ARG A 77 -4.44 -3.86 2.93
N PHE A 78 -3.14 -3.63 2.83
CA PHE A 78 -2.23 -4.31 1.92
C PHE A 78 -1.01 -4.84 2.69
N GLU A 79 -0.72 -6.13 2.55
CA GLU A 79 0.44 -6.81 3.14
C GLU A 79 1.49 -7.06 2.05
N LYS A 80 2.76 -6.69 2.29
CA LYS A 80 3.83 -6.95 1.33
C LYS A 80 4.14 -8.44 1.33
N ILE A 81 4.13 -9.06 0.16
CA ILE A 81 4.59 -10.44 -0.01
C ILE A 81 6.11 -10.40 -0.13
N ILE A 82 6.80 -10.90 0.89
CA ILE A 82 8.26 -11.08 0.85
C ILE A 82 8.53 -12.45 0.25
N GLY A 83 9.33 -12.50 -0.81
CA GLY A 83 9.82 -13.77 -1.34
C GLY A 83 10.65 -14.46 -0.27
N VAL A 84 10.33 -15.72 0.03
CA VAL A 84 11.30 -16.62 0.64
C VAL A 84 12.25 -16.99 -0.50
N ASP A 85 13.51 -16.63 -0.38
CA ASP A 85 14.57 -17.08 -1.30
C ASP A 85 14.62 -18.62 -1.38
#